data_AF-A0A2N3WCR2-F1
#
_entry.id   AF-A0A2N3WCR2-F1
#
_cell.length_a   1.000
_cell.length_b   1.000
_cell.length_c   1.000
_cell.angle_alpha   90.00
_cell.angle_beta   90.00
_cell.angle_gamma   90.00
#
_symmetry.space_group_name_H-M   'P 1'
#
loop_
_entity.id
_entity.type
_entity.pdbx_description
1 polymer ?
#
loop_
_entity_poly.entity_id
_entity_poly.type
_entity_poly.pdbx_seq_one_letter_code
_entity_poly.pdbx_strand_id
1 'polypeptide(L)'
;MRMSKPARVLLWTALGAGFAVIYFPLLVVLLNSVNADTTFGWPPKSFTLEWWGRAVTNEGALHALWTSVVAGLSATAIALVLGTMAAFALQKYRFFGRNSLSLLVILPIALPGIVTGIALNNAFRTIFGLDLGLMTAIVAHATFCIVVVFNNVVARLRRMGGNLEEASMDLGADGMTTFRLVMFPMLRSALLAGGLLAFALSFDEIIVTTFTLGTGMETLPIWIYNNLFRPNQAPVVNVVAAVLIIVSTVPVYLAQRLSGGDSSSGGRI
;
A
#
# COMPACT_ATOMS: atom_id res chain seq x y z
N MET A 1 19.52 -1.15 -32.90
CA MET A 1 19.85 -2.59 -32.74
C MET A 1 18.68 -3.43 -33.22
N ARG A 2 18.83 -4.29 -34.24
CA ARG A 2 17.78 -5.22 -34.68
C ARG A 2 18.00 -6.55 -33.97
N MET A 3 17.09 -6.95 -33.10
CA MET A 3 17.20 -8.22 -32.36
C MET A 3 17.03 -9.40 -33.33
N SER A 4 17.79 -10.47 -33.11
CA SER A 4 17.66 -11.69 -33.91
C SER A 4 16.29 -12.35 -33.67
N LYS A 5 15.74 -13.05 -34.68
CA LYS A 5 14.48 -13.80 -34.54
C LYS A 5 14.46 -14.73 -33.30
N PRO A 6 15.50 -15.52 -32.99
CA PRO A 6 15.49 -16.36 -31.79
C PRO A 6 15.54 -15.55 -30.48
N ALA A 7 16.30 -14.46 -30.43
CA ALA A 7 16.33 -13.58 -29.25
C ALA A 7 14.96 -12.94 -28.99
N ARG A 8 14.26 -12.54 -30.06
CA ARG A 8 12.89 -12.02 -29.95
C ARG A 8 11.93 -13.08 -29.41
N VAL A 9 11.95 -14.30 -29.95
CA VAL A 9 11.09 -15.39 -29.46
C VAL A 9 11.36 -15.68 -27.99
N LEU A 10 12.64 -15.82 -27.59
CA LEU A 10 13.04 -16.07 -26.20
C LEU A 10 12.51 -14.98 -25.25
N LEU A 11 12.62 -13.71 -25.62
CA LEU A 11 12.11 -12.61 -24.80
C LEU A 11 10.59 -12.61 -24.69
N TRP A 12 9.87 -12.87 -25.78
CA TRP A 12 8.41 -12.98 -25.74
C TRP A 12 7.95 -14.18 -24.91
N THR A 13 8.65 -15.31 -24.99
CA THR A 13 8.34 -16.48 -24.15
C THR A 13 8.64 -16.22 -22.68
N ALA A 14 9.76 -15.56 -22.36
CA ALA A 14 10.10 -15.20 -20.99
C ALA A 14 9.10 -14.20 -20.41
N LEU A 15 8.69 -13.20 -21.20
CA LEU A 15 7.66 -12.23 -20.83
C LEU A 15 6.31 -12.92 -20.60
N GLY A 16 5.90 -13.80 -21.53
CA GLY A 16 4.66 -14.56 -21.41
C GLY A 16 4.64 -15.48 -20.20
N ALA A 17 5.74 -16.18 -19.92
CA ALA A 17 5.90 -17.01 -18.73
C ALA A 17 5.84 -16.18 -17.45
N GLY A 18 6.50 -15.02 -17.42
CA GLY A 18 6.44 -14.09 -16.28
C GLY A 18 5.02 -13.62 -15.99
N PHE A 19 4.29 -13.21 -17.01
CA PHE A 19 2.88 -12.83 -16.85
C PHE A 19 2.00 -14.01 -16.44
N ALA A 20 2.22 -15.21 -16.99
CA ALA A 20 1.48 -16.40 -16.60
C ALA A 20 1.67 -16.71 -15.12
N VAL A 21 2.90 -16.65 -14.60
CA VAL A 21 3.19 -16.91 -13.17
C VAL A 21 2.45 -15.93 -12.24
N ILE A 22 2.32 -14.67 -12.64
CA ILE A 22 1.64 -13.63 -11.83
C ILE A 22 0.11 -13.73 -11.95
N TYR A 23 -0.41 -13.86 -13.17
CA TYR A 23 -1.86 -13.78 -13.41
C TYR A 23 -2.59 -15.11 -13.28
N PHE A 24 -1.90 -16.26 -13.43
CA PHE A 24 -2.55 -17.56 -13.32
C PHE A 24 -3.13 -17.83 -11.92
N PRO A 25 -2.43 -17.58 -10.80
CA PRO A 25 -3.03 -17.76 -9.47
C PRO A 25 -4.24 -16.83 -9.23
N LEU A 26 -4.17 -15.58 -9.71
CA LEU A 26 -5.28 -14.64 -9.63
C LEU A 26 -6.49 -15.14 -10.42
N LEU A 27 -6.25 -15.67 -11.63
CA LEU A 27 -7.29 -16.30 -12.44
C LEU A 27 -7.90 -17.51 -11.73
N VAL A 28 -7.10 -18.34 -11.08
CA VAL A 28 -7.58 -19.49 -10.29
C VAL A 28 -8.47 -19.02 -9.15
N VAL A 29 -8.12 -17.93 -8.44
CA VAL A 29 -8.98 -17.34 -7.40
C VAL A 29 -10.30 -16.83 -7.98
N LEU A 30 -10.26 -16.11 -9.11
CA LEU A 30 -11.46 -15.63 -9.79
C LEU A 30 -12.38 -16.79 -10.22
N LEU A 31 -11.83 -17.86 -10.77
CA LEU A 31 -12.59 -19.05 -11.16
C LEU A 31 -13.13 -19.82 -9.96
N ASN A 32 -12.38 -19.89 -8.85
CA ASN A 32 -12.87 -20.52 -7.63
C ASN A 32 -13.92 -19.68 -6.90
N SER A 33 -14.01 -18.37 -7.14
CA SER A 33 -15.08 -17.53 -6.57
C SER A 33 -16.49 -17.92 -7.03
N VAL A 34 -16.59 -18.65 -8.14
CA VAL A 34 -17.86 -19.16 -8.69
C VAL A 34 -17.95 -20.68 -8.60
N ASN A 35 -17.00 -21.37 -7.95
CA ASN A 35 -17.04 -22.82 -7.79
C ASN A 35 -18.08 -23.20 -6.73
N ALA A 36 -18.93 -24.19 -7.03
CA ALA A 36 -19.95 -24.65 -6.09
C ALA A 36 -19.37 -25.53 -4.97
N ASP A 37 -18.24 -26.19 -5.21
CA ASP A 37 -17.63 -27.09 -4.24
C ASP A 37 -17.01 -26.33 -3.06
N THR A 38 -17.18 -26.86 -1.85
CA THR A 38 -16.59 -26.31 -0.60
C THR A 38 -15.15 -26.76 -0.36
N THR A 39 -14.62 -27.61 -1.24
CA THR A 39 -13.27 -28.14 -1.15
C THR A 39 -12.42 -27.62 -2.30
N PHE A 40 -11.10 -27.51 -2.09
CA PHE A 40 -10.11 -27.09 -3.09
C PHE A 40 -9.88 -28.17 -4.18
N GLY A 41 -10.96 -28.68 -4.77
CA GLY A 41 -10.91 -29.58 -5.92
C GLY A 41 -10.74 -28.79 -7.22
N TRP A 42 -9.77 -29.20 -8.05
CA TRP A 42 -9.58 -28.68 -9.39
C TRP A 42 -9.63 -29.81 -10.42
N PRO A 43 -10.34 -29.65 -11.56
CA PRO A 43 -11.11 -28.47 -11.99
C PRO A 43 -12.50 -28.34 -11.30
N PRO A 44 -13.13 -27.14 -11.32
CA PRO A 44 -14.48 -26.93 -10.80
C PRO A 44 -15.49 -27.83 -11.50
N LYS A 45 -16.30 -28.56 -10.74
CA LYS A 45 -17.31 -29.48 -11.32
C LYS A 45 -18.60 -28.77 -11.72
N SER A 46 -18.94 -27.70 -10.99
CA SER A 46 -20.13 -26.89 -11.25
C SER A 46 -19.93 -25.45 -10.77
N PHE A 47 -20.72 -24.53 -11.32
CA PHE A 47 -20.65 -23.10 -11.02
C PHE A 47 -21.88 -22.61 -10.27
N THR A 48 -21.70 -21.71 -9.30
CA THR A 48 -22.77 -21.08 -8.53
C THR A 48 -22.42 -19.64 -8.17
N LEU A 49 -23.45 -18.80 -7.98
CA LEU A 49 -23.33 -17.45 -7.43
C LEU A 49 -23.79 -17.35 -5.97
N GLU A 50 -24.16 -18.47 -5.35
CA GLU A 50 -24.63 -18.51 -3.96
C GLU A 50 -23.61 -17.89 -2.98
N TRP A 51 -22.32 -18.17 -3.18
CA TRP A 51 -21.24 -17.66 -2.33
C TRP A 51 -21.08 -16.14 -2.41
N TRP A 52 -21.45 -15.52 -3.52
CA TRP A 52 -21.49 -14.07 -3.65
C TRP A 52 -22.55 -13.46 -2.75
N GLY A 53 -23.75 -14.06 -2.68
CA GLY A 53 -24.79 -13.66 -1.74
C GLY A 53 -24.33 -13.82 -0.28
N ARG A 54 -23.70 -14.94 0.05
CA ARG A 54 -23.19 -15.20 1.41
C ARG A 54 -22.04 -14.28 1.81
N ALA A 55 -21.18 -13.89 0.87
CA ALA A 55 -20.08 -12.97 1.14
C ALA A 55 -20.56 -11.58 1.54
N VAL A 56 -21.61 -11.07 0.88
CA VAL A 56 -22.17 -9.74 1.18
C VAL A 56 -22.80 -9.68 2.57
N THR A 57 -23.27 -10.80 3.11
CA THR A 57 -23.87 -10.87 4.46
C THR A 57 -22.92 -11.46 5.50
N ASN A 58 -21.65 -11.72 5.16
CA ASN A 58 -20.70 -12.29 6.11
C ASN A 58 -20.18 -11.20 7.05
N GLU A 59 -20.72 -11.16 8.26
CA GLU A 59 -20.36 -10.16 9.28
C GLU A 59 -18.86 -10.13 9.57
N GLY A 60 -18.21 -11.29 9.60
CA GLY A 60 -16.76 -11.39 9.81
C GLY A 60 -15.97 -10.69 8.70
N ALA A 61 -16.31 -10.97 7.44
CA ALA A 61 -15.66 -10.34 6.28
C ALA A 61 -15.92 -8.83 6.24
N LEU A 62 -17.16 -8.38 6.52
CA LEU A 62 -17.52 -6.96 6.53
C LEU A 62 -16.81 -6.20 7.66
N HIS A 63 -16.77 -6.77 8.86
CA HIS A 63 -16.08 -6.15 9.99
C HIS A 63 -14.56 -6.09 9.76
N ALA A 64 -13.99 -7.15 9.17
CA ALA A 64 -12.57 -7.18 8.82
C ALA A 64 -12.22 -6.17 7.71
N LEU A 65 -13.10 -6.03 6.71
CA LEU A 65 -12.97 -5.00 5.67
C LEU A 65 -12.99 -3.60 6.27
N TRP A 66 -13.95 -3.32 7.17
CA TRP A 66 -14.03 -2.03 7.85
C TRP A 66 -12.75 -1.74 8.65
N THR A 67 -12.29 -2.71 9.43
CA THR A 67 -11.05 -2.61 10.21
C THR A 67 -9.85 -2.32 9.31
N SER A 68 -9.70 -3.03 8.19
CA SER A 68 -8.64 -2.78 7.20
C SER A 68 -8.71 -1.39 6.57
N VAL A 69 -9.90 -0.94 6.17
CA VAL A 69 -10.08 0.38 5.55
C VAL A 69 -9.75 1.49 6.55
N VAL A 70 -10.25 1.40 7.78
CA VAL A 70 -9.98 2.41 8.82
C VAL A 70 -8.49 2.42 9.16
N ALA A 71 -7.87 1.25 9.38
CA ALA A 71 -6.44 1.14 9.66
C ALA A 71 -5.60 1.72 8.51
N GLY A 72 -5.90 1.29 7.27
CA GLY A 72 -5.25 1.72 6.04
C GLY A 72 -5.30 3.22 5.82
N LEU A 73 -6.50 3.81 5.84
CA LEU A 73 -6.70 5.24 5.62
C LEU A 73 -6.08 6.09 6.73
N SER A 74 -6.22 5.67 7.98
CA SER A 74 -5.67 6.42 9.13
C SER A 74 -4.13 6.42 9.11
N ALA A 75 -3.52 5.26 8.88
CA ALA A 75 -2.07 5.15 8.75
C ALA A 75 -1.55 5.95 7.54
N THR A 76 -2.27 5.91 6.42
CA THR A 76 -1.94 6.70 5.22
C THR A 76 -2.04 8.20 5.48
N ALA A 77 -3.08 8.66 6.17
CA ALA A 77 -3.24 10.07 6.52
C ALA A 77 -2.08 10.56 7.41
N ILE A 78 -1.73 9.77 8.44
CA ILE A 78 -0.57 10.07 9.29
C ILE A 78 0.72 10.11 8.46
N ALA A 79 0.91 9.14 7.57
CA ALA A 79 2.08 9.07 6.71
C ALA A 79 2.17 10.23 5.71
N LEU A 80 1.04 10.67 5.14
CA LEU A 80 0.98 11.83 4.25
C LEU A 80 1.44 13.10 4.94
N VAL A 81 1.06 13.29 6.20
CA VAL A 81 1.51 14.46 6.98
C VAL A 81 2.97 14.30 7.37
N LEU A 82 3.30 13.26 8.14
CA LEU A 82 4.62 13.10 8.75
C LEU A 82 5.72 12.80 7.72
N GLY A 83 5.44 11.97 6.71
CA GLY A 83 6.37 11.68 5.62
C GLY A 83 6.66 12.90 4.76
N THR A 84 5.66 13.74 4.49
CA THR A 84 5.87 15.01 3.77
C THR A 84 6.68 15.99 4.59
N MET A 85 6.35 16.17 5.88
CA MET A 85 7.13 17.03 6.77
C MET A 85 8.59 16.58 6.87
N ALA A 86 8.82 15.27 7.03
CA ALA A 86 10.17 14.69 7.06
C ALA A 86 10.91 14.92 5.73
N ALA A 87 10.22 14.79 4.59
CA ALA A 87 10.81 15.00 3.27
C ALA A 87 11.28 16.45 3.09
N PHE A 88 10.43 17.42 3.43
CA PHE A 88 10.81 18.84 3.39
C PHE A 88 11.97 19.14 4.35
N ALA A 89 11.89 18.67 5.59
CA ALA A 89 12.91 18.93 6.60
C ALA A 89 14.29 18.38 6.18
N LEU A 90 14.33 17.13 5.72
CA LEU A 90 15.57 16.44 5.36
C LEU A 90 16.10 16.85 3.99
N GLN A 91 15.26 17.33 3.07
CA GLN A 91 15.74 17.79 1.77
C GLN A 91 16.23 19.24 1.83
N LYS A 92 15.50 20.12 2.52
CA LYS A 92 15.77 21.56 2.54
C LYS A 92 16.94 21.94 3.45
N TYR A 93 16.99 21.38 4.65
CA TYR A 93 17.94 21.83 5.66
C TYR A 93 19.20 20.95 5.75
N ARG A 94 20.36 21.59 5.92
CA ARG A 94 21.61 20.93 6.28
C ARG A 94 21.88 21.16 7.77
N PHE A 95 21.89 20.10 8.56
CA PHE A 95 22.14 20.16 10.00
C PHE A 95 22.89 18.90 10.48
N PHE A 96 23.50 18.98 11.66
CA PHE A 96 24.23 17.86 12.25
C PHE A 96 23.28 16.69 12.57
N GLY A 97 23.61 15.47 12.13
CA GLY A 97 22.77 14.29 12.33
C GLY A 97 21.71 14.02 11.24
N ARG A 98 21.65 14.85 10.18
CA ARG A 98 20.73 14.65 9.04
C ARG A 98 20.79 13.24 8.44
N ASN A 99 21.99 12.69 8.26
CA ASN A 99 22.15 11.35 7.70
C ASN A 99 21.58 10.28 8.63
N SER A 100 21.81 10.39 9.94
CA SER A 100 21.23 9.47 10.93
C SER A 100 19.72 9.53 10.92
N LEU A 101 19.12 10.73 10.87
CA LEU A 101 17.67 10.88 10.78
C LEU A 101 17.11 10.32 9.48
N SER A 102 17.80 10.54 8.34
CA SER A 102 17.41 9.93 7.07
C SER A 102 17.46 8.40 7.11
N LEU A 103 18.44 7.81 7.80
CA LEU A 103 18.52 6.36 8.00
C LEU A 103 17.39 5.87 8.90
N LEU A 104 17.10 6.57 10.01
CA LEU A 104 16.01 6.23 10.92
C LEU A 104 14.64 6.26 10.23
N VAL A 105 14.40 7.21 9.33
CA VAL A 105 13.17 7.26 8.53
C VAL A 105 13.07 6.06 7.60
N ILE A 106 14.17 5.57 7.04
CA ILE A 106 14.13 4.43 6.09
C ILE A 106 14.12 3.08 6.81
N LEU A 107 14.64 3.01 8.04
CA LEU A 107 14.82 1.78 8.80
C LEU A 107 13.58 0.88 8.89
N PRO A 108 12.34 1.37 9.10
CA PRO A 108 11.16 0.51 9.25
C PRO A 108 10.93 -0.45 8.08
N ILE A 109 11.25 -0.06 6.85
CA ILE A 109 11.06 -0.91 5.66
C ILE A 109 12.20 -1.92 5.47
N ALA A 110 13.33 -1.70 6.13
CA ALA A 110 14.49 -2.59 6.09
C ALA A 110 14.40 -3.70 7.15
N LEU A 111 13.64 -3.48 8.23
CA LEU A 111 13.44 -4.46 9.28
C LEU A 111 12.46 -5.56 8.84
N PRO A 112 12.71 -6.83 9.20
CA PRO A 112 11.72 -7.88 9.00
C PRO A 112 10.42 -7.55 9.74
N GLY A 113 9.27 -7.70 9.08
CA GLY A 113 7.96 -7.32 9.65
C GLY A 113 7.67 -7.97 11.01
N ILE A 114 8.14 -9.21 11.23
CA ILE A 114 7.97 -9.91 12.51
C ILE A 114 8.76 -9.25 13.65
N VAL A 115 9.98 -8.78 13.37
CA VAL A 115 10.82 -8.09 14.35
C VAL A 115 10.18 -6.76 14.71
N THR A 116 9.72 -6.02 13.70
CA THR A 116 9.00 -4.75 13.88
C THR A 116 7.72 -4.95 14.69
N GLY A 117 6.91 -5.96 14.37
CA GLY A 117 5.67 -6.27 15.07
C GLY A 117 5.89 -6.60 16.55
N ILE A 118 6.85 -7.47 16.85
CA ILE A 118 7.19 -7.84 18.24
C ILE A 118 7.76 -6.65 19.01
N ALA A 119 8.64 -5.86 18.40
CA ALA A 119 9.22 -4.68 19.03
C ALA A 119 8.14 -3.63 19.36
N LEU A 120 7.23 -3.37 18.44
CA LEU A 120 6.11 -2.44 18.66
C LEU A 120 5.13 -2.97 19.70
N ASN A 121 4.83 -4.27 19.69
CA ASN A 121 4.01 -4.90 20.73
C ASN A 121 4.61 -4.67 22.13
N ASN A 122 5.91 -4.96 22.29
CA ASN A 122 6.61 -4.75 23.54
C ASN A 122 6.62 -3.28 23.95
N ALA A 123 6.85 -2.36 23.00
CA ALA A 123 6.79 -0.94 23.25
C ALA A 123 5.41 -0.52 23.77
N PHE A 124 4.33 -0.91 23.08
CA PHE A 124 2.97 -0.56 23.49
C PHE A 124 2.62 -1.13 24.86
N ARG A 125 2.83 -2.43 25.08
CA ARG A 125 2.39 -3.11 26.31
C ARG A 125 3.30 -2.87 27.51
N THR A 126 4.60 -3.00 27.33
CA THR A 126 5.57 -3.02 28.44
C THR A 126 6.11 -1.64 28.74
N ILE A 127 6.36 -0.81 27.72
CA ILE A 127 6.93 0.54 27.93
C ILE A 127 5.82 1.57 28.17
N PHE A 128 4.76 1.55 27.34
CA PHE A 128 3.68 2.52 27.42
C PHE A 128 2.44 2.06 28.20
N GLY A 129 2.35 0.78 28.57
CA GLY A 129 1.19 0.25 29.30
C GLY A 129 -0.13 0.29 28.53
N LEU A 130 -0.07 0.27 27.20
CA LEU A 130 -1.23 0.33 26.31
C LEU A 130 -1.74 -1.06 25.95
N ASP A 131 -3.06 -1.22 25.95
CA ASP A 131 -3.71 -2.37 25.36
C ASP A 131 -3.64 -2.32 23.83
N LEU A 132 -3.50 -3.50 23.23
CA LEU A 132 -3.50 -3.63 21.78
C LEU A 132 -4.91 -3.39 21.24
N GLY A 133 -4.99 -2.61 20.18
CA GLY A 133 -6.24 -2.21 19.56
C GLY A 133 -6.04 -1.75 18.12
N LEU A 134 -7.09 -1.18 17.55
CA LEU A 134 -7.01 -0.55 16.23
C LEU A 134 -6.00 0.61 16.21
N MET A 135 -5.91 1.38 17.30
CA MET A 135 -4.97 2.51 17.39
C MET A 135 -3.51 2.09 17.36
N THR A 136 -3.14 1.02 18.08
CA THR A 136 -1.77 0.49 18.06
C THR A 136 -1.42 -0.06 16.68
N ALA A 137 -2.37 -0.71 16.00
CA ALA A 137 -2.20 -1.14 14.61
C ALA A 137 -2.02 0.07 13.66
N ILE A 138 -2.83 1.13 13.79
CA ILE A 138 -2.69 2.36 12.99
C ILE A 138 -1.30 2.98 13.16
N VAL A 139 -0.84 3.13 14.41
CA VAL A 139 0.48 3.70 14.70
C VAL A 139 1.58 2.81 14.13
N ALA A 140 1.47 1.49 14.30
CA ALA A 140 2.41 0.54 13.74
C ALA A 140 2.49 0.65 12.22
N HIS A 141 1.34 0.71 11.54
CA HIS A 141 1.28 0.83 10.09
C HIS A 141 1.84 2.16 9.60
N ALA A 142 1.58 3.24 10.32
CA ALA A 142 2.12 4.56 9.99
C ALA A 142 3.66 4.56 9.92
N THR A 143 4.35 3.77 10.75
CA THR A 143 5.84 3.76 10.79
C THR A 143 6.47 3.43 9.44
N PHE A 144 5.98 2.40 8.74
CA PHE A 144 6.49 2.04 7.41
C PHE A 144 5.82 2.83 6.28
N CYS A 145 4.55 3.25 6.46
CA CYS A 145 3.86 4.11 5.49
C CYS A 145 4.54 5.47 5.33
N ILE A 146 5.06 6.05 6.42
CA ILE A 146 5.83 7.31 6.41
C ILE A 146 6.99 7.23 5.42
N VAL A 147 7.69 6.09 5.35
CA VAL A 147 8.85 5.88 4.46
C VAL A 147 8.46 5.97 3.00
N VAL A 148 7.30 5.41 2.67
CA VAL A 148 6.77 5.35 1.30
C VAL A 148 6.40 6.74 0.82
N VAL A 149 5.67 7.49 1.65
CA VAL A 149 5.34 8.90 1.34
C VAL A 149 6.60 9.73 1.26
N PHE A 150 7.50 9.60 2.24
CA PHE A 150 8.78 10.32 2.29
C PHE A 150 9.57 10.14 0.98
N ASN A 151 9.77 8.90 0.53
CA ASN A 151 10.52 8.61 -0.69
C ASN A 151 9.86 9.21 -1.95
N ASN A 152 8.53 9.13 -2.04
CA ASN A 152 7.78 9.71 -3.17
C ASN A 152 7.90 11.24 -3.20
N VAL A 153 7.75 11.90 -2.05
CA VAL A 153 7.86 13.36 -1.94
C VAL A 153 9.29 13.82 -2.21
N VAL A 154 10.31 13.17 -1.63
CA VAL A 154 11.73 13.49 -1.90
C VAL A 154 12.05 13.35 -3.39
N ALA A 155 11.59 12.28 -4.05
CA ALA A 155 11.81 12.08 -5.48
C ALA A 155 11.17 13.19 -6.32
N ARG A 156 9.97 13.66 -5.94
CA ARG A 156 9.30 14.77 -6.63
C ARG A 156 9.99 16.11 -6.39
N LEU A 157 10.34 16.42 -5.15
CA LEU A 157 11.03 17.67 -4.83
C LEU A 157 12.39 17.77 -5.52
N ARG A 158 13.14 16.66 -5.64
CA ARG A 158 14.41 16.63 -6.40
C ARG A 158 14.22 16.92 -7.88
N ARG A 159 13.11 16.49 -8.48
CA ARG A 159 12.79 16.76 -9.90
C ARG A 159 12.36 18.19 -10.15
N MET A 160 11.68 18.83 -9.20
CA MET A 160 11.19 20.19 -9.33
C MET A 160 12.29 21.26 -9.20
N GLY A 161 13.37 20.97 -8.45
CA GLY A 161 14.37 21.98 -8.11
C GLY A 161 13.88 22.98 -7.05
N GLY A 162 14.70 24.00 -6.74
CA GLY A 162 14.40 25.04 -5.73
C GLY A 162 13.89 26.37 -6.30
N ASN A 163 14.02 26.59 -7.61
CA ASN A 163 13.87 27.92 -8.22
C ASN A 163 12.47 28.53 -8.04
N LEU A 164 11.41 27.72 -8.03
CA LEU A 164 10.03 28.20 -7.85
C LEU A 164 9.74 28.59 -6.39
N GLU A 165 10.42 27.95 -5.44
CA GLU A 165 10.34 28.32 -4.02
C GLU A 165 11.04 29.66 -3.79
N GLU A 166 12.25 29.83 -4.35
CA GLU A 166 13.02 31.08 -4.31
C GLU A 166 12.24 32.24 -4.95
N ALA A 167 11.71 32.05 -6.16
CA ALA A 167 10.91 33.08 -6.84
C ALA A 167 9.65 33.50 -6.07
N SER A 168 9.03 32.56 -5.34
CA SER A 168 7.88 32.86 -4.47
C SER A 168 8.31 33.73 -3.28
N MET A 169 9.47 33.45 -2.68
CA MET A 169 10.04 34.25 -1.59
C MET A 169 10.49 35.64 -2.07
N ASP A 170 11.01 35.77 -3.29
CA ASP A 170 11.37 37.06 -3.90
C ASP A 170 10.15 37.97 -4.11
N LEU A 171 8.97 37.39 -4.33
CA LEU A 171 7.69 38.11 -4.38
C LEU A 171 7.12 38.44 -2.98
N GLY A 172 7.86 38.15 -1.91
CA GLY A 172 7.49 38.45 -0.52
C GLY A 172 6.56 37.42 0.12
N ALA A 173 6.34 36.26 -0.51
CA ALA A 173 5.52 35.21 0.09
C ALA A 173 6.26 34.49 1.21
N ASP A 174 5.57 34.22 2.32
CA ASP A 174 6.11 33.42 3.41
C ASP A 174 6.11 31.91 3.09
N GLY A 175 6.70 31.11 3.98
CA GLY A 175 6.84 29.67 3.77
C GLY A 175 5.50 28.93 3.66
N MET A 176 4.49 29.34 4.42
CA MET A 176 3.16 28.71 4.37
C MET A 176 2.43 29.05 3.07
N THR A 177 2.52 30.31 2.62
CA THR A 177 1.95 30.76 1.34
C THR A 177 2.64 30.04 0.17
N THR A 178 3.97 29.98 0.19
CA THR A 178 4.76 29.26 -0.82
C THR A 178 4.42 27.78 -0.84
N PHE A 179 4.28 27.13 0.33
CA PHE A 179 3.85 25.74 0.39
C PHE A 179 2.45 25.53 -0.21
N ARG A 180 1.46 26.31 0.22
CA ARG A 180 0.06 26.11 -0.18
C ARG A 180 -0.19 26.43 -1.65
N LEU A 181 0.40 27.51 -2.16
CA LEU A 181 0.11 28.02 -3.50
C LEU A 181 1.05 27.49 -4.58
N VAL A 182 2.29 27.13 -4.23
CA VAL A 182 3.30 26.69 -5.20
C VAL A 182 3.62 25.20 -5.01
N MET A 183 4.11 24.82 -3.82
CA MET A 183 4.65 23.48 -3.62
C MET A 183 3.57 22.39 -3.61
N PHE A 184 2.47 22.58 -2.87
CA PHE A 184 1.42 21.58 -2.72
C PHE A 184 0.75 21.22 -4.06
N PRO A 185 0.35 22.17 -4.93
CA PRO A 185 -0.16 21.85 -6.26
C PRO A 185 0.83 21.06 -7.12
N MET A 186 2.12 21.33 -7.00
CA MET A 186 3.17 20.61 -7.73
C MET A 186 3.48 19.23 -7.16
N LEU A 187 3.24 19.03 -5.86
CA LEU A 187 3.43 17.77 -5.14
C LEU A 187 2.20 16.86 -5.18
N ARG A 188 1.01 17.36 -5.53
CA ARG A 188 -0.25 16.61 -5.44
C ARG A 188 -0.22 15.24 -6.11
N SER A 189 0.42 15.09 -7.27
CA SER A 189 0.52 13.80 -7.98
C SER A 189 1.42 12.82 -7.22
N ALA A 190 2.53 13.31 -6.67
CA ALA A 190 3.45 12.51 -5.86
C ALA A 190 2.85 12.13 -4.50
N LEU A 191 2.12 13.05 -3.86
CA LEU A 191 1.40 12.77 -2.61
C LEU A 191 0.30 11.74 -2.82
N LEU A 192 -0.46 11.85 -3.92
CA LEU A 192 -1.47 10.85 -4.25
C LEU A 192 -0.85 9.48 -4.55
N ALA A 193 0.20 9.43 -5.36
CA ALA A 193 0.90 8.18 -5.65
C ALA A 193 1.50 7.55 -4.38
N GLY A 194 2.18 8.35 -3.55
CA GLY A 194 2.73 7.90 -2.27
C GLY A 194 1.66 7.46 -1.28
N GLY A 195 0.53 8.17 -1.24
CA GLY A 195 -0.62 7.82 -0.40
C GLY A 195 -1.30 6.52 -0.83
N LEU A 196 -1.49 6.30 -2.14
CA LEU A 196 -2.04 5.05 -2.66
C LEU A 196 -1.12 3.86 -2.37
N LEU A 197 0.20 4.04 -2.51
CA LEU A 197 1.18 3.01 -2.17
C LEU A 197 1.21 2.73 -0.65
N ALA A 198 1.15 3.76 0.18
CA ALA A 198 1.08 3.62 1.63
C ALA A 198 -0.21 2.90 2.07
N PHE A 199 -1.35 3.25 1.47
CA PHE A 199 -2.62 2.57 1.71
C PHE A 199 -2.53 1.09 1.30
N ALA A 200 -2.03 0.79 0.10
CA ALA A 200 -1.88 -0.57 -0.38
C ALA A 200 -1.01 -1.42 0.56
N LEU A 201 0.12 -0.88 1.02
CA LEU A 201 1.01 -1.56 1.96
C LEU A 201 0.35 -1.79 3.33
N SER A 202 -0.38 -0.80 3.85
CA SER A 202 -1.09 -0.93 5.13
C SER A 202 -2.27 -1.90 5.04
N PHE A 203 -2.99 -1.89 3.92
CA PHE A 203 -4.20 -2.68 3.70
C PHE A 203 -3.92 -4.18 3.58
N ASP A 204 -2.76 -4.55 3.02
CA ASP A 204 -2.33 -5.95 2.81
C ASP A 204 -1.38 -6.47 3.91
N GLU A 205 -1.20 -5.71 4.99
CA GLU A 205 -0.29 -6.11 6.07
C GLU A 205 -0.92 -7.19 6.96
N ILE A 206 -0.19 -8.29 7.17
CA ILE A 206 -0.58 -9.39 8.05
C ILE A 206 0.34 -9.45 9.27
N ILE A 207 1.65 -9.32 9.06
CA ILE A 207 2.65 -9.70 10.05
C ILE A 207 2.68 -8.69 11.18
N VAL A 208 2.89 -7.41 10.89
CA VAL A 208 2.90 -6.33 11.89
C VAL A 208 1.55 -6.26 12.59
N THR A 209 0.46 -6.38 11.84
CA THR A 209 -0.90 -6.35 12.36
C THR A 209 -1.16 -7.48 13.36
N THR A 210 -0.69 -8.70 13.09
CA THR A 210 -0.85 -9.85 13.99
C THR A 210 -0.27 -9.58 15.38
N PHE A 211 0.82 -8.81 15.48
CA PHE A 211 1.43 -8.47 16.76
C PHE A 211 0.92 -7.17 17.37
N THR A 212 0.18 -6.33 16.63
CA THR A 212 -0.17 -4.97 17.09
C THR A 212 -1.67 -4.72 17.19
N LEU A 213 -2.50 -5.58 16.59
CA LEU A 213 -3.94 -5.53 16.68
C LEU A 213 -4.45 -6.21 17.96
N GLY A 214 -5.55 -5.72 18.50
CA GLY A 214 -6.17 -6.28 19.70
C GLY A 214 -6.91 -7.60 19.47
N THR A 215 -7.08 -8.37 20.54
CA THR A 215 -7.83 -9.62 20.53
C THR A 215 -9.27 -9.41 20.05
N GLY A 216 -9.76 -10.29 19.18
CA GLY A 216 -11.14 -10.24 18.67
C GLY A 216 -11.36 -9.27 17.52
N MET A 217 -10.31 -8.57 17.06
CA MET A 217 -10.32 -7.80 15.82
C MET A 217 -9.49 -8.51 14.77
N GLU A 218 -9.91 -8.43 13.52
CA GLU A 218 -9.16 -8.94 12.38
C GLU A 218 -9.15 -7.89 11.28
N THR A 219 -8.02 -7.73 10.59
CA THR A 219 -8.01 -7.08 9.28
C THR A 219 -8.42 -8.09 8.21
N LEU A 220 -8.84 -7.60 7.06
CA LEU A 220 -9.28 -8.44 5.96
C LEU A 220 -8.24 -9.48 5.50
N PRO A 221 -6.92 -9.16 5.38
CA PRO A 221 -5.91 -10.18 5.08
C PRO A 221 -5.81 -11.27 6.16
N ILE A 222 -5.89 -10.90 7.44
CA ILE A 222 -5.89 -11.86 8.56
C ILE A 222 -7.14 -12.74 8.52
N TRP A 223 -8.31 -12.14 8.27
CA TRP A 223 -9.56 -12.86 8.14
C TRP A 223 -9.51 -13.86 6.97
N ILE A 224 -8.99 -13.46 5.82
CA ILE A 224 -8.75 -14.33 4.67
C ILE A 224 -7.83 -15.49 5.08
N TYR A 225 -6.69 -15.19 5.68
CA TYR A 225 -5.71 -16.19 6.12
C TYR A 225 -6.30 -17.21 7.10
N ASN A 226 -7.06 -16.74 8.09
CA ASN A 226 -7.67 -17.58 9.12
C ASN A 226 -8.83 -18.45 8.60
N ASN A 227 -9.50 -18.02 7.53
CA ASN A 227 -10.69 -18.70 7.00
C ASN A 227 -10.43 -19.47 5.70
N LEU A 228 -9.28 -19.29 5.05
CA LEU A 228 -8.94 -19.94 3.77
C LEU A 228 -9.03 -21.47 3.84
N PHE A 229 -8.60 -22.07 4.95
CA PHE A 229 -8.58 -23.52 5.12
C PHE A 229 -9.83 -24.10 5.78
N ARG A 230 -10.87 -23.28 6.02
CA ARG A 230 -12.13 -23.73 6.61
C ARG A 230 -13.10 -24.09 5.48
N PRO A 231 -13.54 -25.36 5.31
CA PRO A 231 -14.32 -25.78 4.14
C PRO A 231 -15.57 -24.95 3.87
N ASN A 232 -16.30 -24.55 4.92
CA ASN A 232 -17.53 -23.76 4.78
C ASN A 232 -17.29 -22.25 4.56
N GLN A 233 -16.06 -21.77 4.73
CA GLN A 233 -15.69 -20.36 4.53
C GLN A 233 -14.79 -20.17 3.30
N ALA A 234 -14.05 -21.20 2.86
CA ALA A 234 -13.12 -21.11 1.74
C ALA A 234 -13.76 -20.55 0.45
N PRO A 235 -14.99 -20.96 0.05
CA PRO A 235 -15.66 -20.34 -1.10
C PRO A 235 -15.98 -18.86 -0.88
N VAL A 236 -16.37 -18.46 0.34
CA VAL A 236 -16.61 -17.04 0.69
C VAL A 236 -15.30 -16.26 0.62
N VAL A 237 -14.19 -16.82 1.10
CA VAL A 237 -12.86 -16.23 0.99
C VAL A 237 -12.46 -16.02 -0.47
N ASN A 238 -12.74 -16.98 -1.37
CA ASN A 238 -12.47 -16.82 -2.79
C ASN A 238 -13.26 -15.66 -3.41
N VAL A 239 -14.52 -15.48 -3.01
CA VAL A 239 -15.33 -14.32 -3.43
C VAL A 239 -14.74 -13.01 -2.91
N VAL A 240 -14.43 -12.94 -1.62
CA VAL A 240 -13.83 -11.74 -1.02
C VAL A 240 -12.50 -11.39 -1.72
N ALA A 241 -11.64 -12.38 -1.95
CA ALA A 241 -10.39 -12.19 -2.67
C ALA A 241 -10.61 -11.76 -4.13
N ALA A 242 -11.59 -12.34 -4.84
CA ALA A 242 -11.96 -11.92 -6.19
C ALA A 242 -12.42 -10.45 -6.24
N VAL A 243 -13.27 -10.04 -5.30
CA VAL A 243 -13.70 -8.64 -5.17
C VAL A 243 -12.50 -7.73 -4.89
N LEU A 244 -11.59 -8.11 -4.00
CA LEU A 244 -10.38 -7.33 -3.72
C LEU A 244 -9.47 -7.19 -4.94
N ILE A 245 -9.28 -8.24 -5.73
CA ILE A 245 -8.51 -8.19 -6.98
C ILE A 245 -9.13 -7.17 -7.96
N ILE A 246 -10.45 -7.19 -8.12
CA ILE A 246 -11.16 -6.27 -9.01
C ILE A 246 -11.06 -4.83 -8.48
N VAL A 247 -11.35 -4.62 -7.20
CA VAL A 247 -11.38 -3.29 -6.59
C VAL A 247 -9.99 -2.66 -6.51
N SER A 248 -8.95 -3.44 -6.19
CA SER A 248 -7.55 -2.96 -6.13
C SER A 248 -7.02 -2.47 -7.47
N THR A 249 -7.61 -2.92 -8.59
CA THR A 249 -7.27 -2.43 -9.93
C THR A 249 -7.66 -0.95 -10.10
N VAL A 250 -8.70 -0.48 -9.41
CA VAL A 250 -9.21 0.90 -9.53
C VAL A 250 -8.19 1.94 -9.03
N PRO A 251 -7.66 1.87 -7.78
CA PRO A 251 -6.61 2.77 -7.32
C PRO A 251 -5.38 2.76 -8.22
N VAL A 252 -4.95 1.59 -8.71
CA VAL A 252 -3.78 1.46 -9.59
C VAL A 252 -4.03 2.16 -10.93
N TYR A 253 -5.19 1.93 -11.53
CA TYR A 253 -5.59 2.59 -12.78
C TYR A 253 -5.66 4.11 -12.63
N LEU A 254 -6.25 4.60 -11.53
CA LEU A 254 -6.32 6.03 -11.21
C LEU A 254 -4.91 6.63 -11.00
N ALA A 255 -4.03 5.94 -10.27
CA ALA A 255 -2.64 6.37 -10.07
C ALA A 255 -1.89 6.51 -11.40
N GLN A 256 -2.07 5.55 -12.32
CA GLN A 256 -1.45 5.59 -13.65
C GLN A 256 -1.98 6.74 -14.50
N ARG A 257 -3.31 6.95 -14.54
CA ARG A 257 -3.93 8.07 -15.26
C ARG A 257 -3.41 9.43 -14.80
N LEU A 258 -3.24 9.59 -13.48
CA LEU A 258 -2.80 10.84 -12.88
C LEU A 258 -1.29 11.06 -13.00
N SER A 259 -0.48 9.99 -13.04
CA SER A 259 0.96 10.05 -13.29
C SER A 259 1.32 10.18 -14.78
N GLY A 260 0.45 9.67 -15.67
CA GLY A 260 0.61 9.75 -17.13
C GLY A 260 0.61 11.18 -17.68
N GLY A 261 -0.01 12.13 -16.98
CA GLY A 261 0.04 13.55 -17.34
C GLY A 261 1.40 14.22 -17.11
N ASP A 262 2.25 13.66 -16.22
CA ASP A 262 3.59 14.18 -15.92
C ASP A 262 4.68 13.57 -16.82
N SER A 263 4.43 12.46 -17.50
CA SER A 263 5.41 11.76 -18.34
C SER A 263 5.47 12.26 -19.79
N SER A 264 4.45 12.97 -20.27
CA SER A 264 4.45 13.57 -21.62
C SER A 264 5.17 14.91 -21.72
N SER A 265 5.59 15.53 -20.60
CA SER A 265 6.25 16.85 -20.59
C SER A 265 7.76 16.82 -20.29
N GLY A 266 8.30 15.69 -19.82
CA GLY A 266 9.72 15.59 -19.42
C GLY A 266 10.63 14.79 -20.37
N GLY A 267 10.09 14.24 -21.46
CA GLY A 267 10.79 13.34 -22.38
C GLY A 267 11.16 13.99 -23.71
N ARG A 268 11.79 15.17 -23.68
CA ARG A 268 12.51 15.73 -24.83
C ARG A 268 13.86 16.26 -24.35
N ILE A 269 14.82 15.35 -24.32
CA ILE A 269 16.25 15.64 -24.51
C ILE A 269 16.59 15.22 -25.93
#